data_AF-A0A7S2ZRS1-F1
#
_entry.id   AF-A0A7S2ZRS1-F1
#
_cell.length_a   1.000
_cell.length_b   1.000
_cell.length_c   1.000
_cell.angle_alpha   90.00
_cell.angle_beta   90.00
_cell.angle_gamma   90.00
#
_symmetry.space_group_name_H-M   'P 1'
#
loop_
_entity.id
_entity.type
_entity.pdbx_description
1 polymer ?
#
loop_
_entity_poly.entity_id
_entity_poly.type
_entity_poly.pdbx_seq_one_letter_code
_entity_poly.pdbx_strand_id
1 'polypeptide(L)'
;MKLENFGKALADAKMAISLDSSNGKAYWRAAKAANSVGRWQEARDLASSGIILAREGSASIPLLKSEVEVAKKNLARDLEKVAAVQKKEEEKDNRVKQLSKILVERGLQIGPPLFSQQLKYSTQEPKINSDGSLSYPVLIVYPSYSGGDSDQVVQSDFIEDFHEMQALR
;
A
#
# COMPACT_ATOMS: atom_id res chain seq x y z
N MET A 1 -30.26 -13.28 -3.02
CA MET A 1 -30.26 -11.90 -2.48
C MET A 1 -30.40 -11.01 -3.69
N LYS A 2 -31.56 -10.36 -3.87
CA LYS A 2 -31.93 -9.67 -5.13
C LYS A 2 -31.70 -8.15 -5.06
N LEU A 3 -31.15 -7.66 -3.95
CA LEU A 3 -30.80 -6.26 -3.69
C LEU A 3 -29.39 -6.25 -3.08
N GLU A 4 -28.47 -5.44 -3.63
CA GLU A 4 -27.05 -5.34 -3.22
C GLU A 4 -26.84 -4.65 -1.85
N ASN A 5 -27.88 -4.60 -1.01
CA ASN A 5 -27.79 -4.02 0.33
C ASN A 5 -27.31 -5.06 1.35
N PHE A 6 -26.04 -5.43 1.25
CA PHE A 6 -25.43 -6.47 2.09
C PHE A 6 -25.37 -6.06 3.59
N GLY A 7 -25.30 -4.76 3.90
CA GLY A 7 -25.32 -4.26 5.27
C GLY A 7 -26.65 -4.54 5.98
N LYS A 8 -27.79 -4.23 5.33
CA LYS A 8 -29.12 -4.56 5.88
C LYS A 8 -29.35 -6.07 5.90
N ALA A 9 -28.94 -6.78 4.85
CA ALA A 9 -29.06 -8.24 4.79
C ALA A 9 -28.28 -8.93 5.93
N LEU A 10 -27.13 -8.40 6.33
CA LEU A 10 -26.38 -8.90 7.49
C LEU A 10 -27.15 -8.69 8.80
N ALA A 11 -27.72 -7.50 9.00
CA ALA A 11 -28.51 -7.20 10.19
C ALA A 11 -29.76 -8.10 10.29
N ASP A 12 -30.49 -8.25 9.19
CA ASP A 12 -31.69 -9.11 9.13
C ASP A 12 -31.34 -10.59 9.40
N ALA A 13 -30.24 -11.07 8.82
CA ALA A 13 -29.78 -12.44 9.04
C ALA A 13 -29.36 -12.67 10.50
N LYS A 14 -28.74 -11.68 11.16
CA LYS A 14 -28.42 -11.75 12.59
C LYS A 14 -29.66 -11.76 13.48
N MET A 15 -30.67 -10.96 13.16
CA MET A 15 -31.95 -11.02 13.86
C MET A 15 -32.59 -12.41 13.71
N ALA A 16 -32.57 -12.98 12.51
CA ALA A 16 -33.07 -14.34 12.29
C ALA A 16 -32.30 -15.40 13.12
N ILE A 17 -30.98 -15.25 13.27
CA ILE A 17 -30.17 -16.11 14.15
C ILE A 17 -30.58 -15.96 15.62
N SER A 18 -30.87 -14.74 16.08
CA SER A 18 -31.31 -14.51 17.46
C SER A 18 -32.68 -15.12 17.78
N LEU A 19 -33.55 -15.25 16.76
CA LEU A 19 -34.85 -15.89 16.88
C LEU A 19 -34.78 -17.42 16.79
N ASP A 20 -33.90 -17.94 15.95
CA ASP A 20 -33.65 -19.38 15.79
C ASP A 20 -32.16 -19.65 15.54
N SER A 21 -31.47 -20.06 16.60
CA SER A 21 -30.05 -20.39 16.57
C SER A 21 -29.73 -21.70 15.85
N SER A 22 -30.74 -22.52 15.51
CA SER A 22 -30.54 -23.75 14.74
C SER A 22 -30.63 -23.53 13.22
N ASN A 23 -30.99 -22.32 12.80
CA ASN A 23 -31.24 -21.96 11.43
C ASN A 23 -29.94 -21.77 10.62
N GLY A 24 -29.39 -22.88 10.11
CA GLY A 24 -28.18 -22.86 9.29
C GLY A 24 -28.28 -22.00 8.02
N LYS A 25 -29.49 -21.73 7.50
CA LYS A 25 -29.68 -20.82 6.35
C LYS A 25 -29.50 -19.35 6.77
N ALA A 26 -29.87 -18.98 7.99
CA ALA A 26 -29.66 -17.64 8.53
C ALA A 26 -28.15 -17.37 8.71
N TYR A 27 -27.41 -18.33 9.28
CA TYR A 27 -25.94 -18.27 9.36
C TYR A 27 -25.28 -18.15 7.98
N TRP A 28 -25.74 -18.92 6.99
CA TRP A 28 -25.15 -18.84 5.65
C TRP A 28 -25.38 -17.46 5.02
N ARG A 29 -26.58 -16.89 5.16
CA ARG A 29 -26.88 -15.55 4.66
C ARG A 29 -26.07 -14.48 5.38
N ALA A 30 -25.89 -14.60 6.70
CA ALA A 30 -25.08 -13.68 7.49
C ALA A 30 -23.61 -13.74 7.07
N ALA A 31 -23.02 -14.94 6.96
CA ALA A 31 -21.64 -15.14 6.52
C ALA A 31 -21.41 -14.62 5.10
N LYS A 32 -22.32 -14.93 4.18
CA LYS A 32 -22.24 -14.43 2.80
C LYS A 32 -22.32 -12.91 2.72
N ALA A 33 -23.24 -12.29 3.48
CA ALA A 33 -23.35 -10.83 3.53
C ALA A 33 -22.10 -10.19 4.15
N ALA A 34 -21.56 -10.77 5.23
CA ALA A 34 -20.32 -10.33 5.87
C ALA A 34 -19.11 -10.42 4.92
N ASN A 35 -19.00 -11.50 4.14
CA ASN A 35 -18.02 -11.62 3.05
C ASN A 35 -18.22 -10.52 2.00
N SER A 36 -19.45 -10.24 1.57
CA SER A 36 -19.71 -9.19 0.57
C SER A 36 -19.37 -7.77 1.05
N VAL A 37 -19.38 -7.50 2.36
CA VAL A 37 -19.01 -6.18 2.93
C VAL A 37 -17.55 -6.11 3.42
N GLY A 38 -16.73 -7.14 3.17
CA GLY A 38 -15.32 -7.15 3.56
C GLY A 38 -15.05 -7.44 5.04
N ARG A 39 -16.04 -7.93 5.79
CA ARG A 39 -15.89 -8.29 7.21
C ARG A 39 -15.51 -9.77 7.34
N TRP A 40 -14.30 -10.11 6.87
CA TRP A 40 -13.84 -11.50 6.73
C TRP A 40 -13.84 -12.29 8.04
N GLN A 41 -13.36 -11.67 9.12
CA GLN A 41 -13.29 -12.29 10.43
C GLN A 41 -14.69 -12.64 10.94
N GLU A 42 -15.62 -11.68 10.85
CA GLU A 42 -17.02 -11.86 11.21
C GLU A 42 -17.70 -12.95 10.35
N ALA A 43 -17.44 -12.96 9.04
CA ALA A 43 -17.97 -13.97 8.13
C ALA A 43 -17.52 -15.39 8.50
N ARG A 44 -16.23 -15.55 8.84
CA ARG A 44 -15.65 -16.82 9.28
C ARG A 44 -16.31 -17.32 10.56
N ASP A 45 -16.49 -16.43 11.54
CA ASP A 45 -16.99 -16.80 12.86
C ASP A 45 -18.50 -17.13 12.79
N LEU A 46 -19.27 -16.38 12.00
CA LEU A 46 -20.67 -16.69 11.69
C LEU A 46 -20.79 -18.04 10.97
N ALA A 47 -19.98 -18.28 9.93
CA ALA A 47 -20.05 -19.54 9.19
C ALA A 47 -19.66 -20.76 10.06
N SER A 48 -18.60 -20.62 10.86
CA SER A 48 -18.15 -21.68 11.78
C SER A 48 -19.20 -21.99 12.86
N SER A 49 -19.80 -20.95 13.45
CA SER A 49 -20.88 -21.11 14.42
C SER A 49 -22.10 -21.81 13.79
N GLY A 50 -22.44 -21.42 12.55
CA GLY A 50 -23.51 -22.06 11.80
C GLY A 50 -23.26 -23.54 11.49
N ILE A 51 -22.02 -23.98 11.34
CA ILE A 51 -21.69 -25.40 11.14
C ILE A 51 -21.96 -26.21 12.41
N ILE A 52 -21.64 -25.63 13.58
CA ILE A 52 -21.80 -26.29 14.88
C ILE A 52 -23.28 -26.34 15.28
N LEU A 53 -24.03 -25.27 15.03
CA LEU A 53 -25.39 -25.09 15.53
C LEU A 53 -26.47 -25.51 14.54
N ALA A 54 -26.14 -25.68 13.25
CA ALA A 54 -27.11 -26.15 12.27
C ALA A 54 -27.59 -27.56 12.60
N ARG A 55 -28.89 -27.80 12.35
CA ARG A 55 -29.47 -29.14 12.43
C ARG A 55 -28.66 -30.13 11.58
N GLU A 56 -28.40 -31.29 12.16
CA GLU A 56 -27.66 -32.37 11.50
C GLU A 56 -28.30 -32.74 10.15
N GLY A 57 -27.48 -32.92 9.11
CA GLY A 57 -27.94 -33.19 7.74
C GLY A 57 -28.47 -31.97 6.98
N SER A 58 -28.40 -30.76 7.53
CA SER A 58 -28.83 -29.55 6.82
C SER A 58 -27.99 -29.28 5.56
N ALA A 59 -28.67 -29.01 4.44
CA ALA A 59 -28.07 -28.56 3.19
C ALA A 59 -27.25 -27.25 3.31
N SER A 60 -27.37 -26.51 4.43
CA SER A 60 -26.57 -25.31 4.68
C SER A 60 -25.13 -25.60 5.09
N ILE A 61 -24.82 -26.77 5.65
CA ILE A 61 -23.47 -27.12 6.14
C ILE A 61 -22.41 -27.02 5.04
N PRO A 62 -22.57 -27.62 3.84
CA PRO A 62 -21.56 -27.48 2.78
C PRO A 62 -21.40 -26.03 2.32
N LEU A 63 -22.49 -25.25 2.28
CA LEU A 63 -22.44 -23.83 1.92
C LEU A 63 -21.67 -23.02 2.97
N LEU A 64 -21.90 -23.27 4.25
CA LEU A 64 -21.17 -22.63 5.35
C LEU A 64 -19.67 -22.94 5.30
N LYS A 65 -19.30 -24.20 5.02
CA LYS A 65 -17.89 -24.58 4.82
C LYS A 65 -17.25 -23.77 3.69
N SER A 66 -17.97 -23.57 2.58
CA SER A 66 -17.47 -22.75 1.47
C SER A 66 -17.25 -21.28 1.87
N GLU A 67 -18.16 -20.70 2.66
CA GLU A 67 -18.02 -19.32 3.14
C GLU A 67 -16.85 -19.15 4.12
N VAL A 68 -16.54 -20.17 4.95
CA VAL A 68 -15.34 -20.19 5.81
C VAL A 68 -14.07 -20.09 4.97
N GLU A 69 -13.95 -20.89 3.92
CA GLU A 69 -12.76 -20.90 3.07
C GLU A 69 -12.60 -19.60 2.28
N VAL A 70 -13.71 -19.02 1.80
CA VAL A 70 -13.71 -17.68 1.18
C VAL A 70 -13.23 -16.62 2.17
N ALA A 71 -13.77 -16.63 3.39
CA ALA A 71 -13.41 -15.67 4.43
C ALA A 71 -11.92 -15.78 4.82
N LYS A 72 -11.39 -17.00 5.00
CA LYS A 72 -9.97 -17.23 5.30
C LYS A 72 -9.06 -16.70 4.19
N LYS A 73 -9.39 -17.01 2.93
CA LYS A 73 -8.60 -16.58 1.77
C LYS A 73 -8.55 -15.06 1.67
N ASN A 74 -9.68 -14.38 1.84
CA ASN A 74 -9.75 -12.93 1.76
C ASN A 74 -9.04 -12.25 2.95
N LEU A 75 -9.19 -12.81 4.15
CA LEU A 75 -8.47 -12.34 5.34
C LEU A 75 -6.95 -12.44 5.15
N ALA A 76 -6.45 -13.58 4.67
CA ALA A 76 -5.02 -13.77 4.41
C ALA A 76 -4.50 -12.75 3.39
N ARG A 77 -5.24 -12.54 2.30
CA ARG A 77 -4.89 -11.56 1.26
C ARG A 77 -4.82 -10.13 1.82
N ASP A 78 -5.75 -9.73 2.67
CA ASP A 78 -5.75 -8.37 3.21
C ASP A 78 -4.67 -8.18 4.27
N LEU A 79 -4.39 -9.19 5.09
CA LEU A 79 -3.25 -9.17 6.01
C LEU A 79 -1.92 -9.05 5.25
N GLU A 80 -1.76 -9.79 4.15
CA GLU A 80 -0.57 -9.71 3.29
C GLU A 80 -0.40 -8.31 2.70
N LYS A 81 -1.48 -7.69 2.21
CA LYS A 81 -1.44 -6.32 1.71
C LYS A 81 -1.04 -5.33 2.79
N VAL A 82 -1.63 -5.43 3.99
CA VAL A 82 -1.29 -4.54 5.12
C VAL A 82 0.18 -4.70 5.50
N ALA A 83 0.66 -5.94 5.64
CA ALA A 83 2.06 -6.21 5.94
C ALA A 83 3.00 -5.69 4.83
N ALA A 84 2.63 -5.82 3.56
CA ALA A 84 3.41 -5.29 2.44
C ALA A 84 3.45 -3.76 2.42
N VAL A 85 2.36 -3.08 2.79
CA VAL A 85 2.33 -1.62 2.93
C VAL A 85 3.20 -1.18 4.10
N GLN A 86 3.05 -1.80 5.27
CA GLN A 86 3.87 -1.52 6.46
C GLN A 86 5.35 -1.72 6.19
N LYS A 87 5.72 -2.85 5.56
CA LYS A 87 7.11 -3.13 5.19
C LYS A 87 7.67 -2.05 4.25
N LYS A 88 6.90 -1.61 3.26
CA LYS A 88 7.33 -0.54 2.35
C LYS A 88 7.48 0.81 3.05
N GLU A 89 6.61 1.12 4.01
CA GLU A 89 6.72 2.33 4.83
C GLU A 89 7.94 2.27 5.75
N GLU A 90 8.18 1.15 6.41
CA GLU A 90 9.37 0.91 7.23
C GLU A 90 10.67 0.99 6.41
N GLU A 91 10.69 0.41 5.21
CA GLU A 91 11.83 0.50 4.28
C GLU A 91 12.11 1.95 3.87
N LYS A 92 11.07 2.73 3.57
CA LYS A 92 11.20 4.17 3.25
C LYS A 92 11.72 4.96 4.44
N ASP A 93 11.16 4.75 5.62
CA ASP A 93 11.57 5.45 6.84
C ASP A 93 13.01 5.13 7.22
N ASN A 94 13.41 3.86 7.11
CA ASN A 94 14.78 3.44 7.36
C ASN A 94 15.74 4.04 6.34
N ARG A 95 15.36 4.09 5.06
CA ARG A 95 16.14 4.75 4.01
C ARG A 95 16.31 6.24 4.27
N VAL A 96 15.24 6.95 4.65
CA VAL A 96 15.30 8.38 5.00
C VAL A 96 16.24 8.61 6.18
N LYS A 97 16.13 7.81 7.25
CA LYS A 97 17.04 7.90 8.41
C LYS A 97 18.49 7.67 8.03
N GLN A 98 18.76 6.68 7.18
CA GLN A 98 20.11 6.40 6.67
C GLN A 98 20.65 7.56 5.83
N LEU A 99 19.85 8.08 4.90
CA LEU A 99 20.22 9.24 4.08
C LEU A 99 20.50 10.47 4.96
N SER A 100 19.61 10.80 5.90
CA SER A 100 19.80 11.94 6.81
C SER A 100 21.10 11.81 7.61
N LYS A 101 21.43 10.61 8.09
CA LYS A 101 22.68 10.36 8.79
C LYS A 101 23.90 10.64 7.90
N ILE A 102 23.92 10.10 6.68
CA ILE A 102 25.03 10.30 5.74
C ILE A 102 25.19 11.78 5.38
N LEU A 103 24.09 12.49 5.13
CA LEU A 103 24.11 13.91 4.79
C LEU A 103 24.74 14.75 5.92
N VAL A 104 24.35 14.49 7.16
CA VAL A 104 24.92 15.17 8.34
C VAL A 104 26.39 14.84 8.52
N GLU A 105 26.78 13.56 8.45
CA GLU A 105 28.16 13.11 8.61
C GLU A 105 29.10 13.71 7.54
N ARG A 106 28.59 13.95 6.34
CA ARG A 106 29.34 14.54 5.21
C ARG A 106 29.20 16.07 5.10
N GLY A 107 28.45 16.70 6.00
CA GLY A 107 28.21 18.15 5.97
C GLY A 107 27.42 18.63 4.74
N LEU A 108 26.63 17.76 4.12
CA LEU A 108 25.80 18.07 2.96
C LEU A 108 24.48 18.73 3.40
N GLN A 109 24.15 19.86 2.79
CA GLN A 109 22.90 20.59 3.05
C GLN A 109 21.90 20.38 1.92
N ILE A 110 20.65 20.10 2.26
CA ILE A 110 19.53 20.05 1.31
C ILE A 110 18.82 21.41 1.35
N GLY A 111 18.64 22.01 0.18
CA GLY A 111 17.90 23.25 -0.02
C GLY A 111 16.80 23.11 -1.08
N PRO A 112 15.96 24.14 -1.24
CA PRO A 112 15.01 24.19 -2.35
C PRO A 112 15.76 24.16 -3.70
N PRO A 113 15.10 23.72 -4.78
CA PRO A 113 15.68 23.78 -6.12
C PRO A 113 15.98 25.24 -6.51
N LEU A 114 17.16 25.47 -7.05
CA LEU A 114 17.61 26.75 -7.60
C LEU A 114 17.15 26.95 -9.04
N PHE A 115 17.01 25.85 -9.80
CA PHE A 115 16.62 25.86 -11.21
C PHE A 115 15.36 25.01 -11.43
N SER A 116 14.45 25.47 -12.29
CA SER A 116 13.23 24.71 -12.62
C SER A 116 13.52 23.35 -13.27
N GLN A 117 14.66 23.24 -13.97
CA GLN A 117 15.18 21.99 -14.52
C GLN A 117 15.38 20.91 -13.46
N GLN A 118 15.74 21.27 -12.21
CA GLN A 118 15.88 20.29 -11.13
C GLN A 118 14.54 19.61 -10.84
N LEU A 119 13.44 20.37 -10.80
CA LEU A 119 12.10 19.80 -10.60
C LEU A 119 11.62 19.00 -11.82
N LYS A 120 11.99 19.43 -13.03
CA LYS A 120 11.55 18.80 -14.27
C LYS A 120 12.24 17.45 -14.52
N TYR A 121 13.53 17.34 -14.20
CA TYR A 121 14.35 16.18 -14.56
C TYR A 121 14.71 15.28 -13.37
N SER A 122 14.69 15.79 -12.13
CA SER A 122 14.95 14.96 -10.94
C SER A 122 13.72 14.13 -10.58
N THR A 123 13.55 13.01 -11.26
CA THR A 123 12.49 12.02 -10.98
C THR A 123 12.90 11.01 -9.90
N GLN A 124 14.20 10.94 -9.57
CA GLN A 124 14.76 9.98 -8.63
C GLN A 124 15.35 10.66 -7.39
N GLU A 125 15.20 10.00 -6.25
CA GLU A 125 15.87 10.36 -5.00
C GLU A 125 17.33 9.89 -4.99
N PRO A 126 18.22 10.52 -4.20
CA PRO A 126 19.57 10.02 -3.97
C PRO A 126 19.59 8.56 -3.52
N LYS A 127 20.50 7.75 -4.07
CA LYS A 127 20.66 6.33 -3.75
C LYS A 127 21.87 6.14 -2.82
N ILE A 128 21.72 5.24 -1.87
CA ILE A 128 22.83 4.73 -1.05
C ILE A 128 23.30 3.44 -1.71
N ASN A 129 24.55 3.40 -2.15
CA ASN A 129 25.19 2.24 -2.76
C ASN A 129 25.61 1.22 -1.68
N SER A 130 25.97 0.00 -2.08
CA SER A 130 26.31 -1.09 -1.15
C SER A 130 27.56 -0.82 -0.31
N ASP A 131 28.47 0.03 -0.80
CA ASP A 131 29.67 0.48 -0.09
C ASP A 131 29.42 1.71 0.82
N GLY A 132 28.17 2.18 0.90
CA GLY A 132 27.78 3.37 1.64
C GLY A 132 28.03 4.68 0.88
N SER A 133 28.49 4.64 -0.37
CA SER A 133 28.61 5.83 -1.19
C SER A 133 27.23 6.33 -1.65
N LEU A 134 27.16 7.60 -2.05
CA LEU A 134 25.95 8.19 -2.60
C LEU A 134 26.02 8.31 -4.13
N SER A 135 24.90 8.05 -4.78
CA SER A 135 24.65 8.51 -6.15
C SER A 135 23.44 9.42 -6.20
N TYR A 136 23.52 10.52 -6.94
CA TYR A 136 22.48 11.53 -7.00
C TYR A 136 22.43 12.22 -8.37
N PRO A 137 21.29 12.81 -8.74
CA PRO A 137 21.21 13.57 -9.97
C PRO A 137 22.04 14.85 -9.89
N VAL A 138 22.69 15.21 -11.00
CA VAL A 138 23.50 16.43 -11.14
C VAL A 138 22.99 17.24 -12.33
N LEU A 139 22.70 18.52 -12.08
CA LEU A 139 22.46 19.51 -13.12
C LEU A 139 23.74 20.29 -13.34
N ILE A 140 24.32 20.17 -14.54
CA ILE A 140 25.47 20.97 -14.97
C ILE A 140 24.92 22.18 -15.71
N VAL A 141 25.28 23.37 -15.24
CA VAL A 141 24.81 24.64 -15.80
C VAL A 141 25.96 25.33 -16.50
N TYR A 142 25.79 25.60 -17.80
CA TYR A 142 26.75 26.35 -18.61
C TYR A 142 26.25 27.80 -18.73
N PRO A 143 26.89 28.76 -18.04
CA PRO A 143 26.55 30.16 -18.22
C PRO A 143 26.92 30.57 -19.64
N SER A 144 25.93 30.84 -20.49
CA SER A 144 26.17 31.44 -21.80
C SER A 144 25.81 32.92 -21.75
N TYR A 145 26.81 33.78 -22.01
CA TYR A 145 26.59 35.19 -22.22
C TYR A 145 26.31 35.40 -23.70
N SER A 146 25.05 35.28 -24.12
CA SER A 146 24.67 35.88 -25.40
C SER A 146 24.65 37.40 -25.18
N GLY A 147 25.62 38.10 -25.78
CA GLY A 147 25.72 39.55 -25.69
C GLY A 147 24.44 40.21 -26.18
N GLY A 148 23.81 41.00 -25.29
CA GLY A 148 22.60 41.77 -25.56
C GLY A 148 21.59 41.63 -24.43
N ASP A 149 21.26 42.75 -23.79
CA ASP A 149 20.26 42.86 -22.73
C ASP A 149 18.97 42.07 -23.06
N SER A 150 18.73 40.97 -22.33
CA SER A 150 17.43 40.54 -21.78
C SER A 150 17.16 39.03 -21.74
N ASP A 151 17.98 38.15 -22.33
CA ASP A 151 17.71 36.71 -22.25
C ASP A 151 19.00 35.89 -22.04
N GLN A 152 19.31 35.55 -20.78
CA GLN A 152 20.35 34.57 -20.49
C GLN A 152 19.86 33.20 -20.92
N VAL A 153 20.33 32.69 -22.05
CA VAL A 153 20.11 31.29 -22.42
C VAL A 153 21.00 30.43 -21.52
N VAL A 154 20.39 29.85 -20.49
CA VAL A 154 21.07 28.89 -19.63
C VAL A 154 21.06 27.53 -20.34
N GLN A 155 22.19 27.17 -20.96
CA GLN A 155 22.38 25.80 -21.43
C GLN A 155 22.67 24.92 -20.21
N SER A 156 22.06 23.74 -20.15
CA SER A 156 22.25 22.83 -19.03
C SER A 156 22.20 21.37 -19.48
N ASP A 157 23.04 20.54 -18.89
CA ASP A 157 22.95 19.08 -18.99
C ASP A 157 22.48 18.48 -17.67
N PHE A 158 21.80 17.35 -17.75
CA PHE A 158 21.29 16.63 -16.59
C PHE A 158 21.81 15.20 -16.60
N ILE A 159 22.46 14.81 -15.50
CA ILE A 159 22.92 13.44 -15.25
C ILE A 159 22.01 12.87 -14.16
N GLU A 160 21.27 11.80 -14.48
CA GLU A 160 20.28 11.22 -13.56
C GLU A 160 20.94 10.46 -12.39
N ASP A 161 22.08 9.82 -12.64
CA ASP A 161 22.79 8.97 -11.69
C ASP A 161 24.29 9.30 -11.72
N PHE A 162 24.73 10.21 -10.84
CA PHE A 162 26.13 10.61 -10.69
C PHE A 162 26.68 10.10 -9.37
N HIS A 163 27.71 9.27 -9.43
CA HIS A 163 28.36 8.70 -8.25
C HIS A 163 29.22 9.77 -7.56
N GLU A 164 29.19 9.88 -6.23
CA GLU A 164 29.86 10.98 -5.52
C GLU A 164 31.38 11.05 -5.71
N MET A 165 32.01 9.90 -5.95
CA MET A 165 33.45 9.79 -6.23
C MET A 165 33.81 9.98 -7.72
N GLN A 166 32.82 10.20 -8.59
CA GLN A 166 33.05 10.45 -10.00
C GLN A 166 33.60 11.88 -10.18
N ALA A 167 34.75 12.00 -10.85
CA ALA A 167 35.32 13.29 -11.17
C ALA A 167 34.67 13.88 -12.43
N LEU A 168 34.39 15.18 -12.40
CA LEU A 168 34.14 15.98 -13.62
C LEU A 168 35.51 16.17 -14.29
N ARG A 169 35.67 15.62 -15.49
CA ARG A 169 36.88 15.78 -16.31
C ARG A 169 36.61 16.73 -17.46
#